data_AF-A0A937XE05-F1
#
_entry.id   AF-A0A937XE05-F1
#
_cell.length_a   1.000
_cell.length_b   1.000
_cell.length_c   1.000
_cell.angle_alpha   90.00
_cell.angle_beta   90.00
_cell.angle_gamma   90.00
#
_symmetry.space_group_name_H-M   'P 1'
#
loop_
_entity.id
_entity.type
_entity.pdbx_description
1 polymer ?
#
loop_
_entity_poly.entity_id
_entity_poly.type
_entity_poly.pdbx_seq_one_letter_code
_entity_poly.pdbx_strand_id
1 'polypeptide(L)'
;MRCLLACLVVLGAVSGARALPPILPAAERARTVPAGVFVEDPAGRGRAAAARGDTIWFGGDDGGGVAFEGGVWDWEAIVADPLQGWTRVDATQNDAVHFARVSASSFAGDPCVPMIENTAGMLWCGVHEDEALCRGYATGMGYGNDFRQSARSPSLAIDWAQEALQIEFAYFNDTEPDYDYTHIYVLCYDAGGALVEEHWVAGLTGVLGSAASPALFQQTIAAGTLSPLARSVALELRMVSDGGWSDEDGLYDSACGPFAADEVVLRVGAQPVVRFDFDDGPQGWDFAAYPGLGAYMTSIPEEVWRNWIPVPCGLSGRVLGFVDPQDRRHPGGHHEFGYSAPLPRGG
;
A
#
# COMPACT_ATOMS: atom_id res chain seq x y z
N MET A 1 -55.53 25.13 13.61
CA MET A 1 -55.36 24.52 12.26
C MET A 1 -54.11 25.11 11.61
N ARG A 2 -52.94 24.52 11.88
CA ARG A 2 -51.69 24.70 11.11
C ARG A 2 -50.93 23.38 11.23
N CYS A 3 -50.86 22.64 10.11
CA CYS A 3 -50.07 21.42 9.97
C CYS A 3 -48.58 21.79 9.92
N LEU A 4 -47.78 21.16 10.77
CA LEU A 4 -46.33 21.07 10.59
C LEU A 4 -46.03 19.65 10.11
N LEU A 5 -45.67 19.53 8.84
CA LEU A 5 -45.20 18.31 8.21
C LEU A 5 -43.68 18.28 8.40
N ALA A 6 -43.19 17.40 9.28
CA ALA A 6 -41.76 17.17 9.46
C ALA A 6 -41.29 16.13 8.42
N CYS A 7 -40.55 16.58 7.40
CA CYS A 7 -39.81 15.70 6.52
C CYS A 7 -38.59 15.15 7.26
N LEU A 8 -38.66 13.87 7.65
CA LEU A 8 -37.54 13.09 8.13
C LEU A 8 -36.75 12.59 6.90
N VAL A 9 -35.61 13.20 6.59
CA VAL A 9 -34.68 12.69 5.58
C VAL A 9 -33.77 11.68 6.25
N VAL A 10 -33.98 10.40 5.94
CA VAL A 10 -33.08 9.31 6.32
C VAL A 10 -31.92 9.30 5.33
N LEU A 11 -30.75 9.78 5.75
CA LEU A 11 -29.48 9.58 5.05
C LEU A 11 -28.99 8.17 5.37
N GLY A 12 -29.31 7.22 4.49
CA GLY A 12 -28.66 5.90 4.50
C GLY A 12 -27.25 6.03 3.96
N ALA A 13 -26.25 5.84 4.82
CA ALA A 13 -24.86 5.62 4.39
C ALA A 13 -24.78 4.25 3.73
N VAL A 14 -24.73 4.21 2.40
CA VAL A 14 -24.44 2.99 1.64
C VAL A 14 -22.91 2.90 1.53
N SER A 15 -22.28 2.17 2.45
CA SER A 15 -20.88 1.76 2.34
C SER A 15 -20.78 0.60 1.35
N GLY A 16 -20.80 0.92 0.05
CA GLY A 16 -20.42 -0.03 -0.98
C GLY A 16 -18.90 -0.04 -1.11
N ALA A 17 -18.25 -1.17 -0.81
CA ALA A 17 -16.88 -1.42 -1.21
C ALA A 17 -16.82 -1.34 -2.74
N ARG A 18 -16.31 -0.22 -3.28
CA ARG A 18 -16.06 -0.08 -4.71
C ARG A 18 -14.71 -0.70 -4.99
N ALA A 19 -14.68 -1.63 -5.94
CA ALA A 19 -13.43 -2.09 -6.52
C ALA A 19 -12.64 -0.88 -7.01
N LEU A 20 -11.38 -0.78 -6.58
CA LEU A 20 -10.46 0.24 -7.08
C LEU A 20 -10.39 0.12 -8.61
N PRO A 21 -10.31 1.23 -9.35
CA PRO A 21 -10.05 1.17 -10.79
C PRO A 21 -8.76 0.37 -11.03
N PRO A 22 -8.68 -0.40 -12.14
CA PRO A 22 -7.49 -1.17 -12.45
C PRO A 22 -6.27 -0.24 -12.54
N ILE A 23 -5.25 -0.55 -11.76
CA ILE A 23 -3.94 0.11 -11.79
C ILE A 23 -3.45 0.11 -13.24
N LEU A 24 -3.06 1.29 -13.75
CA LEU A 24 -2.46 1.40 -15.07
C LEU A 24 -1.23 0.47 -15.12
N PRO A 25 -1.14 -0.45 -16.10
CA PRO A 25 -0.07 -1.45 -16.12
C PRO A 25 1.31 -0.79 -16.18
N ALA A 26 2.30 -1.40 -15.51
CA ALA A 26 3.69 -0.90 -15.42
C ALA A 26 4.34 -0.55 -16.78
N ALA A 27 3.83 -1.11 -17.88
CA ALA A 27 4.24 -0.80 -19.24
C ALA A 27 3.97 0.67 -19.68
N GLU A 28 3.14 1.43 -18.97
CA GLU A 28 2.96 2.86 -19.24
C GLU A 28 4.10 3.73 -18.66
N ARG A 29 4.91 3.22 -17.72
CA ARG A 29 6.06 3.96 -17.15
C ARG A 29 7.24 4.11 -18.12
N ALA A 30 7.24 3.41 -19.26
CA ALA A 30 8.35 3.38 -20.21
C ALA A 30 7.91 3.65 -21.65
N ARG A 31 6.89 4.49 -21.86
CA ARG A 31 6.48 4.87 -23.21
C ARG A 31 7.52 5.84 -23.80
N THR A 32 8.52 5.30 -24.48
CA THR A 32 9.45 6.09 -25.30
C THR A 32 8.64 6.84 -26.37
N VAL A 33 8.77 8.16 -26.38
CA VAL A 33 8.18 9.05 -27.37
C VAL A 33 8.65 8.63 -28.76
N PRO A 34 7.74 8.39 -29.74
CA PRO A 34 8.14 8.15 -31.11
C PRO A 34 8.94 9.34 -31.64
N ALA A 35 10.12 9.08 -32.21
CA ALA A 35 10.94 10.12 -32.83
C ALA A 35 10.10 10.90 -33.87
N GLY A 36 9.98 12.23 -33.70
CA GLY A 36 9.26 13.13 -34.61
C GLY A 36 7.93 13.71 -34.11
N VAL A 37 7.56 13.50 -32.84
CA VAL A 37 6.46 14.25 -32.20
C VAL A 37 6.96 15.66 -31.82
N PHE A 38 6.09 16.67 -31.94
CA PHE A 38 6.39 18.09 -31.68
C PHE A 38 7.16 18.28 -30.37
N VAL A 39 8.40 18.75 -30.50
CA VAL A 39 9.18 19.34 -29.40
C VAL A 39 8.66 20.76 -29.23
N GLU A 40 8.43 21.21 -27.99
CA GLU A 40 8.17 22.62 -27.75
C GLU A 40 9.33 23.44 -28.34
N ASP A 41 9.05 24.38 -29.26
CA ASP A 41 10.10 25.25 -29.80
C ASP A 41 10.53 26.25 -28.70
N PRO A 42 11.75 26.11 -28.15
CA PRO A 42 12.23 26.98 -27.08
C PRO A 42 12.32 28.44 -27.53
N ALA A 43 12.41 28.70 -28.84
CA ALA A 43 12.58 30.03 -29.40
C ALA A 43 11.27 30.84 -29.49
N GLY A 44 10.11 30.21 -29.29
CA GLY A 44 8.79 30.83 -29.48
C GLY A 44 8.16 31.46 -28.23
N ARG A 45 8.60 31.08 -27.03
CA ARG A 45 8.02 31.57 -25.78
C ARG A 45 8.89 32.67 -25.19
N GLY A 46 8.33 33.88 -25.06
CA GLY A 46 9.06 35.03 -24.52
C GLY A 46 9.59 34.73 -23.13
N ARG A 47 10.91 34.87 -22.92
CA ARG A 47 11.54 34.79 -21.59
C ARG A 47 10.75 35.64 -20.61
N ALA A 48 10.36 35.06 -19.47
CA ALA A 48 9.69 35.80 -18.40
C ALA A 48 10.54 37.03 -18.04
N ALA A 49 10.03 38.23 -18.31
CA ALA A 49 10.79 39.48 -18.29
C ALA A 49 11.27 39.95 -16.90
N ALA A 50 11.15 39.11 -15.86
CA ALA A 50 11.34 39.47 -14.46
C ALA A 50 12.38 38.61 -13.70
N ALA A 51 13.05 37.68 -14.39
CA ALA A 51 14.15 36.93 -13.78
C ALA A 51 15.38 37.83 -13.60
N ARG A 52 16.13 37.65 -12.52
CA ARG A 52 17.47 38.26 -12.44
C ARG A 52 18.34 37.69 -13.57
N GLY A 53 19.28 38.49 -14.08
CA GLY A 53 20.12 38.09 -15.22
C GLY A 53 21.03 36.88 -14.96
N ASP A 54 21.12 36.42 -13.71
CA ASP A 54 21.83 35.23 -13.24
C ASP A 54 20.92 34.02 -12.99
N THR A 55 19.60 34.15 -13.20
CA THR A 55 18.63 33.07 -13.01
C THR A 55 18.32 32.40 -14.33
N ILE A 56 18.68 31.12 -14.46
CA ILE A 56 18.33 30.27 -15.60
C ILE A 56 17.06 29.51 -15.24
N TRP A 57 16.06 29.56 -16.12
CA TRP A 57 14.80 28.82 -15.95
C TRP A 57 14.85 27.53 -16.73
N PHE A 58 14.24 26.48 -16.18
CA PHE A 58 14.01 25.22 -16.86
C PHE A 58 12.53 24.89 -16.76
N GLY A 59 12.01 24.25 -17.80
CA GLY A 59 10.63 23.79 -17.84
C GLY A 59 10.33 23.01 -19.12
N GLY A 60 9.12 22.48 -19.23
CA GLY A 60 8.69 21.68 -20.37
C GLY A 60 9.43 20.34 -20.48
N ASP A 61 9.30 19.72 -21.64
CA ASP A 61 9.96 18.47 -22.03
C ASP A 61 10.54 18.64 -23.44
N ASP A 62 11.83 18.34 -23.61
CA ASP A 62 12.51 18.35 -24.90
C ASP A 62 12.10 17.17 -25.82
N GLY A 63 11.16 16.33 -25.36
CA GLY A 63 10.69 15.11 -26.02
C GLY A 63 11.49 13.86 -25.63
N GLY A 64 12.57 14.04 -24.86
CA GLY A 64 13.39 12.99 -24.26
C GLY A 64 13.13 12.78 -22.77
N GLY A 65 12.16 13.50 -22.19
CA GLY A 65 11.90 13.50 -20.75
C GLY A 65 12.87 14.39 -19.98
N VAL A 66 13.50 15.38 -20.62
CA VAL A 66 14.49 16.29 -20.00
C VAL A 66 13.96 17.72 -20.07
N ALA A 67 14.11 18.48 -18.98
CA ALA A 67 13.72 19.89 -18.97
C ALA A 67 14.72 20.72 -19.81
N PHE A 68 14.25 21.73 -20.55
CA PHE A 68 15.13 22.58 -21.35
C PHE A 68 15.20 24.02 -20.83
N GLU A 69 16.33 24.69 -21.09
CA GLU A 69 16.54 26.08 -20.68
C GLU A 69 15.53 27.02 -21.36
N GLY A 70 14.88 27.88 -20.56
CA GLY A 70 13.86 28.81 -21.01
C GLY A 70 12.48 28.19 -21.22
N GLY A 71 12.32 26.89 -20.98
CA GLY A 71 11.03 26.20 -21.03
C GLY A 71 10.11 26.55 -19.86
N VAL A 72 8.85 26.13 -19.97
CA VAL A 72 7.79 26.35 -18.97
C VAL A 72 6.95 25.08 -18.84
N TRP A 73 6.73 24.60 -17.62
CA TRP A 73 5.70 23.58 -17.37
C TRP A 73 4.32 24.22 -17.41
N ASP A 74 3.72 24.24 -18.59
CA ASP A 74 2.38 24.80 -18.79
C ASP A 74 1.29 23.73 -18.84
N TRP A 75 1.67 22.45 -18.97
CA TRP A 75 0.77 21.30 -19.12
C TRP A 75 -0.15 21.36 -20.34
N GLU A 76 -0.08 22.43 -21.15
CA GLU A 76 -0.88 22.68 -22.35
C GLU A 76 -0.27 22.03 -23.58
N ALA A 77 1.06 21.95 -23.62
CA ALA A 77 1.74 21.37 -24.76
C ALA A 77 1.37 19.90 -24.86
N ILE A 78 0.72 19.54 -25.97
CA ILE A 78 0.48 18.16 -26.39
C ILE A 78 1.81 17.59 -26.89
N VAL A 79 2.75 17.45 -25.97
CA VAL A 79 3.90 16.56 -26.13
C VAL A 79 3.44 15.12 -25.89
N ALA A 80 4.22 14.13 -26.32
CA ALA A 80 3.84 12.73 -26.16
C ALA A 80 3.70 12.30 -24.69
N ASP A 81 4.37 13.00 -23.76
CA ASP A 81 4.20 12.83 -22.33
C ASP A 81 3.35 13.96 -21.74
N PRO A 82 2.10 13.70 -21.32
CA PRO A 82 1.22 14.73 -20.74
C PRO A 82 1.74 15.31 -19.42
N LEU A 83 2.74 14.69 -18.79
CA LEU A 83 3.42 15.18 -17.59
C LEU A 83 4.71 15.95 -17.92
N GLN A 84 5.03 16.20 -19.18
CA GLN A 84 6.18 17.01 -19.60
C GLN A 84 7.47 16.60 -18.86
N GLY A 85 7.77 15.30 -18.86
CA GLY A 85 8.95 14.71 -18.24
C GLY A 85 8.89 14.57 -16.72
N TRP A 86 7.80 15.00 -16.07
CA TRP A 86 7.60 14.73 -14.67
C TRP A 86 7.29 13.24 -14.44
N THR A 87 7.94 12.68 -13.44
CA THR A 87 7.66 11.32 -12.98
C THR A 87 6.88 11.36 -11.67
N ARG A 88 5.98 10.40 -11.51
CA ARG A 88 5.18 10.22 -10.30
C ARG A 88 5.48 8.88 -9.66
N VAL A 89 5.56 8.88 -8.33
CA VAL A 89 5.77 7.70 -7.52
C VAL A 89 4.63 7.61 -6.52
N ASP A 90 3.91 6.50 -6.55
CA ASP A 90 2.95 6.15 -5.51
C ASP A 90 3.72 5.80 -4.24
N ALA A 91 3.66 6.68 -3.24
CA ALA A 91 4.38 6.49 -1.99
C ALA A 91 3.66 5.49 -1.06
N THR A 92 2.42 5.14 -1.36
CA THR A 92 1.68 4.08 -0.64
C THR A 92 1.98 2.68 -1.17
N GLN A 93 2.70 2.62 -2.31
CA GLN A 93 3.15 1.35 -2.85
C GLN A 93 4.31 0.84 -2.01
N ASN A 94 4.07 -0.27 -1.30
CA ASN A 94 5.15 -1.09 -0.78
C ASN A 94 5.91 -1.66 -1.99
N ASP A 95 7.20 -1.36 -2.08
CA ASP A 95 8.07 -1.70 -3.20
C ASP A 95 8.58 -3.14 -3.17
N ALA A 96 8.46 -3.81 -2.02
CA ALA A 96 8.81 -5.22 -1.85
C ALA A 96 7.84 -5.97 -0.91
N VAL A 97 7.92 -7.30 -0.97
CA VAL A 97 7.21 -8.21 -0.07
C VAL A 97 8.10 -8.47 1.13
N HIS A 98 7.62 -8.10 2.32
CA HIS A 98 8.37 -8.15 3.58
C HIS A 98 7.86 -9.19 4.56
N PHE A 99 6.80 -9.93 4.20
CA PHE A 99 6.52 -11.20 4.84
C PHE A 99 7.36 -12.30 4.20
N ALA A 100 7.98 -13.13 5.03
CA ALA A 100 8.68 -14.32 4.56
C ALA A 100 8.66 -15.42 5.62
N ARG A 101 8.90 -16.65 5.17
CA ARG A 101 9.43 -17.69 6.04
C ARG A 101 10.90 -17.41 6.27
N VAL A 102 11.30 -17.28 7.53
CA VAL A 102 12.69 -17.04 7.94
C VAL A 102 13.22 -18.18 8.80
N SER A 103 14.54 -18.20 8.97
CA SER A 103 15.27 -19.06 9.91
C SER A 103 16.37 -18.21 10.57
N ALA A 104 17.06 -18.73 11.58
CA ALA A 104 18.13 -17.99 12.23
C ALA A 104 19.20 -17.46 11.25
N SER A 105 19.51 -18.22 10.18
CA SER A 105 20.46 -17.78 9.14
C SER A 105 19.94 -16.69 8.22
N SER A 106 18.63 -16.45 8.18
CA SER A 106 18.03 -15.34 7.43
C SER A 106 18.44 -13.98 8.00
N PHE A 107 18.79 -13.94 9.29
CA PHE A 107 19.19 -12.72 10.00
C PHE A 107 20.72 -12.55 10.07
N ALA A 108 21.46 -13.20 9.18
CA ALA A 108 22.91 -13.14 9.18
C ALA A 108 23.40 -11.74 8.76
N GLY A 109 23.83 -10.94 9.73
CA GLY A 109 24.28 -9.57 9.51
C GLY A 109 23.37 -8.51 10.14
N ASP A 110 22.17 -8.90 10.57
CA ASP A 110 21.22 -8.03 11.27
C ASP A 110 21.64 -7.78 12.73
N PRO A 111 21.11 -6.71 13.38
CA PRO A 111 21.49 -6.35 14.74
C PRO A 111 20.90 -7.32 15.77
N CYS A 112 19.89 -8.11 15.38
CA CYS A 112 19.31 -9.16 16.21
C CYS A 112 18.72 -10.30 15.38
N VAL A 113 18.41 -11.41 16.06
CA VAL A 113 17.87 -12.64 15.48
C VAL A 113 16.56 -12.97 16.20
N PRO A 114 15.40 -12.47 15.74
CA PRO A 114 14.14 -12.57 16.48
C PRO A 114 13.45 -13.94 16.38
N MET A 115 14.20 -15.04 16.36
CA MET A 115 13.60 -16.37 16.28
C MET A 115 12.84 -16.71 17.56
N ILE A 116 11.56 -17.08 17.43
CA ILE A 116 10.78 -17.64 18.55
C ILE A 116 11.54 -18.84 19.14
N GLU A 117 11.68 -18.89 20.46
CA GLU A 117 12.53 -19.89 21.10
C GLU A 117 12.12 -21.33 20.73
N ASN A 118 13.12 -22.17 20.44
CA ASN A 118 12.96 -23.58 20.05
C ASN A 118 12.34 -23.86 18.67
N THR A 119 12.28 -22.87 17.78
CA THR A 119 11.90 -23.10 16.38
C THR A 119 13.09 -23.14 15.41
N ALA A 120 12.98 -23.88 14.30
CA ALA A 120 13.93 -23.80 13.19
C ALA A 120 13.44 -22.89 12.05
N GLY A 121 12.15 -22.53 12.01
CA GLY A 121 11.61 -21.56 11.08
C GLY A 121 10.37 -20.84 11.60
N MET A 122 10.10 -19.64 11.11
CA MET A 122 8.87 -18.91 11.47
C MET A 122 8.42 -18.02 10.32
N LEU A 123 7.20 -17.52 10.38
CA LEU A 123 6.80 -16.34 9.62
C LEU A 123 7.34 -15.10 10.30
N TRP A 124 7.91 -14.19 9.53
CA TRP A 124 8.33 -12.88 10.01
C TRP A 124 7.93 -11.81 8.99
N CYS A 125 7.50 -10.66 9.51
CA CYS A 125 7.27 -9.46 8.73
C CYS A 125 8.30 -8.41 9.13
N GLY A 126 8.97 -7.81 8.16
CA GLY A 126 9.85 -6.67 8.41
C GLY A 126 10.88 -6.44 7.31
N VAL A 127 11.68 -5.40 7.50
CA VAL A 127 12.78 -4.97 6.65
C VAL A 127 14.09 -5.30 7.37
N HIS A 128 14.98 -6.03 6.71
CA HIS A 128 16.32 -6.36 7.23
C HIS A 128 17.21 -5.11 7.36
N GLU A 129 18.28 -5.16 8.17
CA GLU A 129 19.10 -3.98 8.45
C GLU A 129 19.78 -3.44 7.18
N ASP A 130 20.30 -4.31 6.33
CA ASP A 130 20.99 -3.90 5.10
C ASP A 130 20.05 -3.15 4.14
N GLU A 131 18.82 -3.62 4.01
CA GLU A 131 17.78 -2.97 3.24
C GLU A 131 17.31 -1.67 3.89
N ALA A 132 17.09 -1.67 5.21
CA ALA A 132 16.69 -0.50 5.96
C ALA A 132 17.72 0.64 5.85
N LEU A 133 19.01 0.31 5.91
CA LEU A 133 20.12 1.26 5.67
C LEU A 133 20.10 1.82 4.24
N CYS A 134 19.79 0.99 3.25
CA CYS A 134 19.65 1.45 1.86
C CYS A 134 18.46 2.40 1.67
N ARG A 135 17.39 2.21 2.46
CA ARG A 135 16.19 3.05 2.49
C ARG A 135 16.36 4.30 3.36
N GLY A 136 17.40 4.34 4.20
CA GLY A 136 17.70 5.46 5.09
C GLY A 136 16.89 5.45 6.39
N TYR A 137 16.49 4.26 6.87
CA TYR A 137 15.82 4.11 8.16
C TYR A 137 16.72 4.64 9.28
N ALA A 138 16.13 5.31 10.25
CA ALA A 138 16.87 5.91 11.35
C ALA A 138 17.38 4.87 12.36
N THR A 139 16.65 3.77 12.58
CA THR A 139 16.96 2.79 13.63
C THR A 139 17.45 1.44 13.11
N GLY A 140 17.38 1.20 11.80
CA GLY A 140 17.85 -0.03 11.18
C GLY A 140 16.69 -1.01 10.89
N MET A 141 16.89 -2.30 11.21
CA MET A 141 15.89 -3.35 10.96
C MET A 141 14.53 -3.02 11.60
N GLY A 142 13.42 -3.27 10.90
CA GLY A 142 12.12 -2.81 11.40
C GLY A 142 10.97 -2.87 10.40
N TYR A 143 10.10 -1.86 10.41
CA TYR A 143 9.06 -1.62 9.41
C TYR A 143 8.96 -0.13 9.05
N GLY A 144 8.31 0.17 7.92
CA GLY A 144 8.22 1.53 7.39
C GLY A 144 6.92 2.24 7.71
N ASN A 145 6.81 3.47 7.20
CA ASN A 145 5.53 4.17 7.12
C ASN A 145 4.67 3.61 5.97
N ASP A 146 3.35 3.67 6.10
CA ASP A 146 2.36 3.15 5.14
C ASP A 146 2.63 1.68 4.76
N PHE A 147 3.22 0.93 5.67
CA PHE A 147 3.65 -0.45 5.47
C PHE A 147 2.43 -1.35 5.43
N ARG A 148 2.28 -2.14 4.35
CA ARG A 148 1.12 -3.01 4.20
C ARG A 148 1.47 -4.33 3.55
N GLN A 149 1.53 -5.36 4.37
CA GLN A 149 2.04 -6.69 4.00
C GLN A 149 1.06 -7.78 4.46
N SER A 150 0.99 -8.89 3.72
CA SER A 150 0.22 -10.05 4.15
C SER A 150 0.94 -11.37 3.96
N ALA A 151 0.65 -12.29 4.89
CA ALA A 151 0.93 -13.71 4.79
C ALA A 151 -0.40 -14.47 4.85
N ARG A 152 -0.65 -15.34 3.88
CA ARG A 152 -1.90 -16.09 3.74
C ARG A 152 -1.65 -17.59 3.76
N SER A 153 -2.40 -18.31 4.59
CA SER A 153 -2.32 -19.78 4.64
C SER A 153 -2.94 -20.43 3.40
N PRO A 154 -2.63 -21.70 3.11
CA PRO A 154 -3.45 -22.52 2.24
C PRO A 154 -4.93 -22.52 2.68
N SER A 155 -5.84 -22.64 1.71
CA SER A 155 -7.28 -22.70 1.99
C SER A 155 -7.70 -24.08 2.52
N LEU A 156 -8.56 -24.08 3.53
CA LEU A 156 -9.18 -25.26 4.13
C LEU A 156 -10.67 -25.30 3.80
N ALA A 157 -11.20 -26.47 3.47
CA ALA A 157 -12.63 -26.63 3.22
C ALA A 157 -13.43 -26.43 4.53
N ILE A 158 -14.61 -25.82 4.43
CA ILE A 158 -15.49 -25.59 5.58
C ILE A 158 -16.98 -25.74 5.20
N ASP A 159 -17.74 -26.43 6.04
CA ASP A 159 -19.19 -26.26 6.13
C ASP A 159 -19.51 -25.16 7.14
N TRP A 160 -19.65 -23.95 6.64
CA TRP A 160 -19.87 -22.73 7.44
C TRP A 160 -21.00 -22.88 8.46
N ALA A 161 -22.03 -23.69 8.19
CA ALA A 161 -23.21 -23.81 9.03
C ALA A 161 -23.01 -24.75 10.22
N GLN A 162 -22.09 -25.72 10.11
CA GLN A 162 -21.93 -26.81 11.08
C GLN A 162 -20.56 -26.82 11.75
N GLU A 163 -19.55 -26.23 11.11
CA GLU A 163 -18.16 -26.31 11.55
C GLU A 163 -17.69 -24.98 12.13
N ALA A 164 -17.07 -25.05 13.30
CA ALA A 164 -16.32 -23.94 13.89
C ALA A 164 -14.88 -23.94 13.37
N LEU A 165 -14.24 -22.77 13.30
CA LEU A 165 -12.82 -22.62 12.98
C LEU A 165 -12.07 -22.22 14.24
N GLN A 166 -11.07 -23.00 14.63
CA GLN A 166 -10.12 -22.66 15.69
C GLN A 166 -8.79 -22.24 15.09
N ILE A 167 -8.23 -21.18 15.63
CA ILE A 167 -6.96 -20.57 15.23
C ILE A 167 -6.09 -20.49 16.49
N GLU A 168 -4.87 -21.02 16.41
CA GLU A 168 -3.87 -20.93 17.46
C GLU A 168 -2.50 -20.69 16.85
N PHE A 169 -1.66 -19.88 17.49
CA PHE A 169 -0.24 -19.72 17.13
C PHE A 169 0.54 -19.02 18.25
N ALA A 170 1.85 -19.23 18.28
CA ALA A 170 2.78 -18.43 19.06
C ALA A 170 3.23 -17.22 18.24
N TYR A 171 3.38 -16.05 18.86
CA TYR A 171 3.79 -14.84 18.16
C TYR A 171 4.54 -13.85 19.05
N PHE A 172 5.18 -12.87 18.43
CA PHE A 172 5.40 -11.57 19.04
C PHE A 172 4.92 -10.46 18.10
N ASN A 173 4.55 -9.32 18.67
CA ASN A 173 4.21 -8.10 17.95
C ASN A 173 4.95 -6.93 18.62
N ASP A 174 5.53 -6.03 17.84
CA ASP A 174 6.20 -4.82 18.31
C ASP A 174 5.95 -3.68 17.31
N THR A 175 4.80 -3.04 17.46
CA THR A 175 4.30 -2.00 16.55
C THR A 175 3.87 -0.78 17.34
N GLU A 176 3.77 0.39 16.71
CA GLU A 176 3.29 1.60 17.39
C GLU A 176 1.91 1.35 18.05
N PRO A 177 1.78 1.52 19.38
CA PRO A 177 0.55 1.23 20.10
C PRO A 177 -0.63 2.08 19.62
N ASP A 178 -1.72 1.42 19.25
CA ASP A 178 -3.00 2.00 18.81
C ASP A 178 -3.00 2.65 17.41
N TYR A 179 -1.87 2.66 16.70
CA TYR A 179 -1.74 3.22 15.35
C TYR A 179 -1.40 2.15 14.32
N ASP A 180 -0.44 1.29 14.66
CA ASP A 180 0.03 0.21 13.79
C ASP A 180 -0.45 -1.15 14.28
N TYR A 181 -0.83 -2.00 13.34
CA TYR A 181 -1.53 -3.23 13.64
C TYR A 181 -1.05 -4.42 12.81
N THR A 182 -0.87 -5.56 13.48
CA THR A 182 -1.04 -6.86 12.83
C THR A 182 -2.49 -7.31 12.95
N HIS A 183 -3.23 -7.27 11.86
CA HIS A 183 -4.58 -7.78 11.78
C HIS A 183 -4.62 -9.26 11.46
N ILE A 184 -5.60 -9.95 12.05
CA ILE A 184 -5.89 -11.36 11.80
C ILE A 184 -7.25 -11.43 11.11
N TYR A 185 -7.26 -11.98 9.90
CA TYR A 185 -8.47 -12.18 9.11
C TYR A 185 -8.68 -13.65 8.78
N VAL A 186 -9.94 -14.03 8.61
CA VAL A 186 -10.34 -15.26 7.91
C VAL A 186 -10.97 -14.88 6.59
N LEU A 187 -10.28 -15.24 5.50
CA LEU A 187 -10.74 -15.01 4.14
C LEU A 187 -11.65 -16.16 3.72
N CYS A 188 -12.89 -15.86 3.37
CA CYS A 188 -13.87 -16.86 2.96
C CYS A 188 -14.04 -16.86 1.45
N TYR A 189 -13.92 -18.03 0.84
CA TYR A 189 -14.09 -18.21 -0.60
C TYR A 189 -15.30 -19.09 -0.91
N ASP A 190 -16.01 -18.79 -1.99
CA ASP A 190 -17.11 -19.61 -2.48
C ASP A 190 -16.64 -20.88 -3.22
N ALA A 191 -17.59 -21.62 -3.78
CA ALA A 191 -17.30 -22.84 -4.56
C ALA A 191 -16.50 -22.58 -5.85
N GLY A 192 -16.53 -21.35 -6.38
CA GLY A 192 -15.78 -20.92 -7.56
C GLY A 192 -14.40 -20.35 -7.22
N GLY A 193 -14.04 -20.28 -5.95
CA GLY A 193 -12.79 -19.68 -5.48
C GLY A 193 -12.80 -18.16 -5.42
N ALA A 194 -13.98 -17.52 -5.55
CA ALA A 194 -14.09 -16.07 -5.39
C ALA A 194 -14.16 -15.71 -3.91
N LEU A 195 -13.44 -14.65 -3.51
CA LEU A 195 -13.54 -14.09 -2.16
C LEU A 195 -14.95 -13.53 -1.94
N VAL A 196 -15.63 -14.01 -0.90
CA VAL A 196 -17.00 -13.57 -0.54
C VAL A 196 -17.07 -12.82 0.78
N GLU A 197 -16.06 -12.96 1.64
CA GLU A 197 -15.96 -12.24 2.92
C GLU A 197 -14.51 -12.15 3.38
N GLU A 198 -14.13 -11.00 3.95
CA GLU A 198 -12.95 -10.85 4.82
C GLU A 198 -13.45 -10.72 6.26
N HIS A 199 -13.38 -11.80 7.05
CA HIS A 199 -13.86 -11.80 8.42
C HIS A 199 -12.77 -11.33 9.36
N TRP A 200 -12.95 -10.17 10.00
CA TRP A 200 -12.00 -9.64 10.98
C TRP A 200 -12.08 -10.43 12.29
N VAL A 201 -10.94 -10.95 12.75
CA VAL A 201 -10.84 -11.75 13.97
C VAL A 201 -10.28 -10.90 15.12
N ALA A 202 -9.16 -10.23 14.89
CA ALA A 202 -8.49 -9.40 15.90
C ALA A 202 -7.52 -8.40 15.25
N GLY A 203 -7.13 -7.39 16.02
CA GLY A 203 -5.99 -6.51 15.73
C GLY A 203 -5.02 -6.54 16.91
N LEU A 204 -3.75 -6.81 16.61
CA LEU A 204 -2.64 -6.80 17.56
C LEU A 204 -1.89 -5.49 17.39
N THR A 205 -1.55 -4.82 18.49
CA THR A 205 -0.82 -3.54 18.47
C THR A 205 0.03 -3.42 19.73
N GLY A 206 1.07 -2.58 19.69
CA GLY A 206 2.02 -2.43 20.78
C GLY A 206 2.94 -3.63 20.94
N VAL A 207 3.67 -3.65 22.05
CA VAL A 207 4.58 -4.75 22.39
C VAL A 207 3.80 -5.91 23.03
N LEU A 208 3.68 -7.02 22.33
CA LEU A 208 3.03 -8.25 22.79
C LEU A 208 3.98 -9.43 22.62
N GLY A 209 4.41 -10.02 23.73
CA GLY A 209 5.38 -11.12 23.72
C GLY A 209 6.79 -10.67 23.30
N SER A 210 7.66 -11.64 23.06
CA SER A 210 9.01 -11.44 22.52
C SER A 210 9.51 -12.77 21.94
N ALA A 211 10.62 -12.75 21.19
CA ALA A 211 11.25 -13.98 20.69
C ALA A 211 11.55 -15.01 21.80
N ALA A 212 12.03 -14.56 22.97
CA ALA A 212 12.35 -15.42 24.12
C ALA A 212 11.13 -15.79 24.99
N SER A 213 9.99 -15.12 24.81
CA SER A 213 8.77 -15.37 25.57
C SER A 213 7.58 -14.98 24.68
N PRO A 214 7.22 -15.81 23.69
CA PRO A 214 6.17 -15.46 22.74
C PRO A 214 4.82 -15.36 23.44
N ALA A 215 3.97 -14.48 22.94
CA ALA A 215 2.56 -14.46 23.26
C ALA A 215 1.86 -15.65 22.56
N LEU A 216 0.70 -16.06 23.08
CA LEU A 216 -0.14 -17.08 22.48
C LEU A 216 -1.43 -16.45 21.99
N PHE A 217 -1.74 -16.65 20.71
CA PHE A 217 -3.05 -16.30 20.16
C PHE A 217 -3.90 -17.56 20.12
N GLN A 218 -5.13 -17.47 20.63
CA GLN A 218 -6.11 -18.56 20.55
C GLN A 218 -7.50 -17.96 20.36
N GLN A 219 -8.17 -18.31 19.27
CA GLN A 219 -9.52 -17.85 18.98
C GLN A 219 -10.35 -18.96 18.35
N THR A 220 -11.65 -18.98 18.66
CA THR A 220 -12.64 -19.83 18.00
C THR A 220 -13.71 -18.98 17.34
N ILE A 221 -13.94 -19.21 16.05
CA ILE A 221 -15.06 -18.68 15.29
C ILE A 221 -16.15 -19.75 15.28
N ALA A 222 -17.29 -19.45 15.87
CA ALA A 222 -18.39 -20.40 15.98
C ALA A 222 -19.02 -20.72 14.62
N ALA A 223 -19.55 -21.93 14.47
CA ALA A 223 -20.35 -22.31 13.30
C ALA A 223 -21.51 -21.33 13.08
N GLY A 224 -21.79 -21.03 11.81
CA GLY A 224 -22.82 -20.07 11.39
C GLY A 224 -22.39 -18.61 11.43
N THR A 225 -21.16 -18.29 11.87
CA THR A 225 -20.67 -16.90 11.94
C THR A 225 -20.18 -16.38 10.60
N LEU A 226 -19.46 -17.22 9.84
CA LEU A 226 -18.92 -16.88 8.53
C LEU A 226 -20.02 -16.89 7.45
N SER A 227 -19.72 -16.26 6.31
CA SER A 227 -20.62 -16.12 5.17
C SER A 227 -21.25 -17.46 4.76
N PRO A 228 -22.57 -17.48 4.46
CA PRO A 228 -23.24 -18.69 4.02
C PRO A 228 -22.79 -19.21 2.64
N LEU A 229 -22.06 -18.37 1.90
CA LEU A 229 -21.45 -18.72 0.63
C LEU A 229 -20.08 -19.37 0.80
N ALA A 230 -19.47 -19.28 1.99
CA ALA A 230 -18.15 -19.84 2.24
C ALA A 230 -18.13 -21.36 2.05
N ARG A 231 -17.15 -21.83 1.28
CA ARG A 231 -16.83 -23.25 1.05
C ARG A 231 -15.40 -23.57 1.41
N SER A 232 -14.53 -22.57 1.41
CA SER A 232 -13.21 -22.68 1.99
C SER A 232 -12.81 -21.39 2.71
N VAL A 233 -11.85 -21.51 3.62
CA VAL A 233 -11.31 -20.43 4.43
C VAL A 233 -9.79 -20.43 4.40
N ALA A 234 -9.16 -19.27 4.45
CA ALA A 234 -7.73 -19.11 4.68
C ALA A 234 -7.49 -18.12 5.82
N LEU A 235 -6.46 -18.34 6.63
CA LEU A 235 -5.96 -17.36 7.59
C LEU A 235 -5.13 -16.32 6.83
N GLU A 236 -5.33 -15.04 7.13
CA GLU A 236 -4.43 -13.98 6.69
C GLU A 236 -3.93 -13.19 7.90
N LEU A 237 -2.61 -13.07 7.99
CA LEU A 237 -1.90 -12.17 8.90
C LEU A 237 -1.52 -10.94 8.07
N ARG A 238 -2.01 -9.77 8.46
CA ARG A 238 -1.85 -8.53 7.70
C ARG A 238 -1.25 -7.44 8.58
N MET A 239 0.01 -7.09 8.33
CA MET A 239 0.67 -5.97 8.99
C MET A 239 0.30 -4.68 8.25
N VAL A 240 -0.14 -3.67 9.00
CA VAL A 240 -0.50 -2.34 8.52
C VAL A 240 0.11 -1.32 9.46
N SER A 241 0.90 -0.39 8.93
CA SER A 241 1.25 0.84 9.63
C SER A 241 0.57 2.05 9.04
N ASP A 242 0.44 3.10 9.84
CA ASP A 242 0.01 4.41 9.36
C ASP A 242 1.18 5.19 8.73
N GLY A 243 0.95 6.46 8.39
CA GLY A 243 1.94 7.29 7.69
C GLY A 243 3.03 7.90 8.58
N GLY A 244 3.13 7.55 9.87
CA GLY A 244 4.15 8.08 10.76
C GLY A 244 4.56 7.12 11.88
N TRP A 245 5.66 7.49 12.55
CA TRP A 245 6.17 6.87 13.77
C TRP A 245 6.46 5.38 13.61
N SER A 246 7.55 5.10 12.89
CA SER A 246 8.06 3.75 12.64
C SER A 246 9.59 3.73 12.70
N ASP A 247 10.20 2.57 12.44
CA ASP A 247 11.66 2.43 12.39
C ASP A 247 12.28 3.29 11.29
N GLU A 248 11.51 3.58 10.24
CA GLU A 248 11.93 4.46 9.13
C GLU A 248 12.29 5.87 9.60
N ASP A 249 11.45 6.48 10.44
CA ASP A 249 11.66 7.84 10.95
C ASP A 249 12.35 7.87 12.33
N GLY A 250 12.43 6.72 13.01
CA GLY A 250 13.08 6.53 14.30
C GLY A 250 12.30 7.12 15.48
N LEU A 251 11.00 7.38 15.29
CA LEU A 251 10.12 7.86 16.36
C LEU A 251 9.45 6.71 17.11
N TYR A 252 9.29 5.56 16.47
CA TYR A 252 9.01 4.27 17.12
C TYR A 252 10.04 3.24 16.66
N ASP A 253 10.77 2.63 17.60
CA ASP A 253 11.83 1.68 17.29
C ASP A 253 11.38 0.28 17.74
N SER A 254 11.03 -0.56 16.78
CA SER A 254 10.73 -1.97 17.02
C SER A 254 12.04 -2.67 17.38
N ALA A 255 12.03 -3.49 18.43
CA ALA A 255 13.29 -4.07 18.91
C ALA A 255 13.94 -4.99 17.86
N CYS A 256 13.13 -5.75 17.13
CA CYS A 256 13.56 -6.71 16.11
C CYS A 256 12.51 -6.94 15.00
N GLY A 257 11.83 -5.89 14.56
CA GLY A 257 10.77 -5.97 13.56
C GLY A 257 9.37 -6.16 14.14
N PRO A 258 8.33 -5.87 13.34
CA PRO A 258 6.98 -5.66 13.82
C PRO A 258 6.26 -6.93 14.28
N PHE A 259 6.54 -8.08 13.65
CA PHE A 259 5.72 -9.26 13.86
C PHE A 259 6.42 -10.56 13.45
N ALA A 260 6.24 -11.61 14.25
CA ALA A 260 6.49 -12.98 13.83
C ALA A 260 5.43 -13.93 14.37
N ALA A 261 5.21 -15.03 13.67
CA ALA A 261 4.34 -16.11 14.12
C ALA A 261 4.92 -17.48 13.77
N ASP A 262 4.66 -18.44 14.64
CA ASP A 262 5.07 -19.83 14.48
C ASP A 262 4.04 -20.78 15.14
N GLU A 263 4.16 -22.08 14.86
CA GLU A 263 3.30 -23.13 15.37
C GLU A 263 1.82 -22.83 15.07
N VAL A 264 1.53 -22.43 13.84
CA VAL A 264 0.19 -22.05 13.43
C VAL A 264 -0.68 -23.29 13.30
N VAL A 265 -1.72 -23.36 14.12
CA VAL A 265 -2.68 -24.46 14.17
C VAL A 265 -4.04 -23.97 13.69
N LEU A 266 -4.56 -24.63 12.65
CA LEU A 266 -5.92 -24.44 12.15
C LEU A 266 -6.73 -25.72 12.33
N ARG A 267 -7.93 -25.60 12.90
CA ARG A 267 -8.88 -26.71 13.03
C ARG A 267 -10.27 -26.29 12.56
N VAL A 268 -10.80 -26.97 11.55
CA VAL A 268 -12.17 -26.79 11.06
C VAL A 268 -13.02 -27.96 11.54
N GLY A 269 -13.99 -27.72 12.43
CA GLY A 269 -14.90 -28.73 12.94
C GLY A 269 -14.18 -29.98 13.47
N ALA A 270 -14.53 -31.15 12.92
CA ALA A 270 -13.93 -32.45 13.26
C ALA A 270 -12.82 -32.88 12.28
N GLN A 271 -12.41 -32.02 11.35
CA GLN A 271 -11.36 -32.31 10.39
C GLN A 271 -10.00 -32.50 11.09
N PRO A 272 -9.03 -33.19 10.43
CA PRO A 272 -7.67 -33.27 10.93
C PRO A 272 -7.08 -31.87 11.19
N VAL A 273 -6.29 -31.75 12.26
CA VAL A 273 -5.58 -30.52 12.57
C VAL A 273 -4.54 -30.26 11.51
N VAL A 274 -4.52 -29.03 10.99
CA VAL A 274 -3.44 -28.55 10.12
C VAL A 274 -2.49 -27.73 10.99
N ARG A 275 -1.19 -28.04 10.89
CA ARG A 275 -0.13 -27.34 11.60
C ARG A 275 0.90 -26.81 10.62
N PHE A 276 1.40 -25.61 10.91
CA PHE A 276 2.49 -24.98 10.19
C PHE A 276 3.56 -24.55 11.21
N ASP A 277 4.66 -25.30 11.25
CA ASP A 277 5.83 -25.08 12.11
C ASP A 277 6.99 -24.39 11.36
N PHE A 278 6.84 -24.21 10.04
CA PHE A 278 7.79 -23.55 9.14
C PHE A 278 9.24 -24.08 9.15
N ASP A 279 9.50 -25.23 9.78
CA ASP A 279 10.82 -25.83 9.91
C ASP A 279 11.40 -26.21 8.54
N ASP A 280 10.55 -26.69 7.63
CA ASP A 280 10.93 -27.18 6.29
C ASP A 280 10.51 -26.24 5.14
N GLY A 281 10.19 -24.98 5.46
CA GLY A 281 9.87 -23.94 4.47
C GLY A 281 8.51 -23.28 4.69
N PRO A 282 7.96 -22.58 3.67
CA PRO A 282 6.74 -21.77 3.84
C PRO A 282 5.45 -22.60 3.92
N GLN A 283 5.50 -23.91 3.69
CA GLN A 283 4.36 -24.83 3.83
C GLN A 283 3.08 -24.38 3.09
N GLY A 284 3.26 -23.75 1.92
CA GLY A 284 2.18 -23.29 1.05
C GLY A 284 1.60 -21.93 1.42
N TRP A 285 2.22 -21.19 2.36
CA TRP A 285 1.86 -19.80 2.61
C TRP A 285 2.27 -18.90 1.45
N ASP A 286 1.36 -17.99 1.10
CA ASP A 286 1.59 -16.95 0.09
C ASP A 286 1.90 -15.63 0.79
N PHE A 287 2.92 -14.92 0.30
CA PHE A 287 3.32 -13.61 0.82
C PHE A 287 3.08 -12.54 -0.23
N ALA A 288 2.52 -11.40 0.17
CA ALA A 288 2.24 -10.30 -0.73
C ALA A 288 2.42 -8.95 -0.05
N ALA A 289 2.90 -8.00 -0.83
CA ALA A 289 2.76 -6.58 -0.55
C ALA A 289 1.40 -6.12 -1.11
N TYR A 290 0.73 -5.20 -0.43
CA TYR A 290 -0.46 -4.62 -1.02
C TYR A 290 -0.07 -3.72 -2.19
N PRO A 291 -0.85 -3.73 -3.28
CA PRO A 291 -0.68 -2.71 -4.28
C PRO A 291 -0.91 -1.35 -3.62
N GLY A 292 -0.03 -0.40 -3.93
CA GLY A 292 -0.29 0.99 -3.56
C GLY A 292 -1.61 1.48 -4.15
N LEU A 293 -2.12 2.58 -3.61
CA LEU A 293 -3.38 3.19 -4.02
C LEU A 293 -3.33 3.72 -5.46
N GLY A 294 -2.16 3.77 -6.09
CA GLY A 294 -1.87 4.32 -7.40
C GLY A 294 -1.28 5.73 -7.28
N ALA A 295 -0.65 6.20 -8.36
CA ALA A 295 -0.23 7.61 -8.48
C ALA A 295 -1.24 8.39 -9.32
N TYR A 296 -1.74 9.50 -8.78
CA TYR A 296 -2.83 10.30 -9.34
C TYR A 296 -2.38 11.63 -9.95
N MET A 297 -1.08 11.96 -9.85
CA MET A 297 -0.50 13.12 -10.51
C MET A 297 -0.71 12.99 -12.02
N THR A 298 -1.53 13.86 -12.60
CA THR A 298 -1.91 13.78 -14.00
C THR A 298 -2.24 15.17 -14.55
N SER A 299 -2.08 15.33 -15.86
CA SER A 299 -2.54 16.53 -16.56
C SER A 299 -4.03 16.39 -16.87
N ILE A 300 -4.84 17.27 -16.30
CA ILE A 300 -6.29 17.23 -16.37
C ILE A 300 -6.77 18.27 -17.40
N PRO A 301 -7.52 17.87 -18.42
CA PRO A 301 -7.98 18.80 -19.44
C PRO A 301 -9.07 19.75 -18.93
N GLU A 302 -9.18 20.90 -19.59
CA GLU A 302 -10.11 21.97 -19.22
C GLU A 302 -11.56 21.49 -19.08
N GLU A 303 -12.05 20.73 -20.04
CA GLU A 303 -13.40 20.21 -20.06
C GLU A 303 -13.72 19.29 -18.87
N VAL A 304 -12.68 18.72 -18.24
CA VAL A 304 -12.81 17.91 -17.03
C VAL A 304 -12.81 18.81 -15.80
N TRP A 305 -11.74 19.58 -15.54
CA TRP A 305 -11.60 20.33 -14.28
C TRP A 305 -12.53 21.55 -14.18
N ARG A 306 -12.94 22.15 -15.30
CA ARG A 306 -13.84 23.32 -15.30
C ARG A 306 -15.20 23.01 -14.65
N ASN A 307 -15.60 21.73 -14.68
CA ASN A 307 -16.83 21.26 -14.04
C ASN A 307 -16.68 20.97 -12.54
N TRP A 308 -15.48 21.13 -11.98
CA TRP A 308 -15.17 20.81 -10.58
C TRP A 308 -15.11 22.06 -9.71
N ILE A 309 -14.57 23.15 -10.27
CA ILE A 309 -14.37 24.40 -9.56
C ILE A 309 -15.25 25.46 -10.23
N PRO A 310 -16.15 26.15 -9.50
CA PRO A 310 -16.85 27.30 -10.03
C PRO A 310 -15.84 28.43 -10.25
N VAL A 311 -15.30 28.53 -11.47
CA VAL A 311 -14.27 29.51 -11.82
C VAL A 311 -14.89 30.89 -12.09
N PRO A 312 -14.62 31.93 -11.27
CA PRO A 312 -15.18 33.26 -11.48
C PRO A 312 -14.47 34.09 -12.55
N CYS A 313 -13.33 33.62 -13.08
CA CYS A 313 -12.48 34.34 -14.02
C CYS A 313 -11.78 33.38 -14.99
N GLY A 314 -11.45 33.89 -16.19
CA GLY A 314 -11.05 33.15 -17.40
C GLY A 314 -9.74 32.37 -17.35
N LEU A 315 -9.57 31.51 -16.34
CA LEU A 315 -8.64 30.39 -16.40
C LEU A 315 -9.09 29.46 -17.53
N SER A 316 -8.14 29.05 -18.36
CA SER A 316 -8.31 28.14 -19.49
C SER A 316 -7.09 27.24 -19.59
N GLY A 317 -7.28 26.09 -20.23
CA GLY A 317 -6.23 25.12 -20.48
C GLY A 317 -6.22 23.93 -19.52
N ARG A 318 -5.18 23.12 -19.59
CA ARG A 318 -4.92 21.93 -18.76
C ARG A 318 -4.31 22.34 -17.42
N VAL A 319 -4.50 21.51 -16.41
CA VAL A 319 -3.91 21.71 -15.08
C VAL A 319 -3.24 20.45 -14.60
N LEU A 320 -2.14 20.58 -13.85
CA LEU A 320 -1.63 19.49 -13.05
C LEU A 320 -2.59 19.24 -11.88
N GLY A 321 -3.10 18.02 -11.76
CA GLY A 321 -3.93 17.61 -10.64
C GLY A 321 -3.43 16.33 -9.99
N PHE A 322 -3.79 16.16 -8.73
CA PHE A 322 -3.43 15.03 -7.87
C PHE A 322 -4.72 14.28 -7.50
N VAL A 323 -5.58 13.99 -8.47
CA VAL A 323 -6.92 13.41 -8.24
C VAL A 323 -7.25 12.43 -9.35
N ASP A 324 -8.11 11.46 -9.06
CA ASP A 324 -8.68 10.63 -10.13
C ASP A 324 -9.67 11.48 -10.97
N PRO A 325 -9.40 11.68 -12.27
CA PRO A 325 -10.28 12.47 -13.12
C PRO A 325 -11.65 11.82 -13.35
N GLN A 326 -11.83 10.53 -13.06
CA GLN A 326 -13.11 9.83 -13.20
C GLN A 326 -14.06 10.13 -12.04
N ASP A 327 -13.55 10.20 -10.81
CA ASP A 327 -14.36 10.35 -9.60
C ASP A 327 -14.23 11.71 -8.91
N ARG A 328 -13.27 12.53 -9.35
CA ARG A 328 -12.96 13.89 -8.87
C ARG A 328 -12.48 13.91 -7.41
N ARG A 329 -11.93 12.82 -6.92
CA ARG A 329 -11.48 12.68 -5.53
C ARG A 329 -10.02 12.32 -5.49
N HIS A 330 -9.35 12.88 -4.49
CA HIS A 330 -8.10 12.31 -4.01
C HIS A 330 -8.47 11.11 -3.13
N PRO A 331 -7.89 9.92 -3.34
CA PRO A 331 -8.14 8.79 -2.45
C PRO A 331 -7.74 9.16 -1.02
N GLY A 332 -8.52 8.76 -0.02
CA GLY A 332 -8.12 8.94 1.38
C GLY A 332 -6.88 8.10 1.67
N GLY A 333 -5.91 8.66 2.41
CA GLY A 333 -4.67 7.96 2.76
C GLY A 333 -3.68 7.78 1.59
N HIS A 334 -3.87 8.49 0.48
CA HIS A 334 -2.91 8.49 -0.62
C HIS A 334 -1.77 9.48 -0.38
N HIS A 335 -0.57 9.07 -0.74
CA HIS A 335 0.65 9.87 -0.75
C HIS A 335 1.37 9.58 -2.06
N GLU A 336 1.79 10.63 -2.76
CA GLU A 336 2.62 10.50 -3.97
C GLU A 336 3.72 11.55 -4.01
N PHE A 337 4.83 11.19 -4.65
CA PHE A 337 5.91 12.10 -4.97
C PHE A 337 5.87 12.46 -6.45
N GLY A 338 6.03 13.75 -6.76
CA GLY A 338 6.25 14.25 -8.10
C GLY A 338 7.70 14.73 -8.24
N TYR A 339 8.44 14.14 -9.19
CA TYR A 339 9.79 14.58 -9.53
C TYR A 339 9.77 15.24 -10.89
N SER A 340 10.27 16.48 -10.96
CA SER A 340 10.44 17.15 -12.25
C SER A 340 11.40 16.38 -13.15
N ALA A 341 11.29 16.62 -14.45
CA ALA A 341 12.27 16.15 -15.41
C ALA A 341 13.71 16.54 -14.96
N PRO A 342 14.71 15.66 -15.16
CA PRO A 342 16.09 15.98 -14.84
C PRO A 342 16.55 17.21 -15.62
N LEU A 343 17.41 18.02 -14.98
CA LEU A 343 18.05 19.16 -15.63
C LEU A 343 19.27 18.68 -16.44
N PRO A 344 19.51 19.21 -17.65
CA PRO A 344 20.70 18.91 -18.42
C PRO A 344 21.93 19.37 -17.64
N ARG A 345 22.95 18.53 -17.56
CA ARG A 345 24.23 18.92 -16.95
C ARG A 345 24.85 20.02 -17.81
N GLY A 346 25.06 21.19 -17.22
CA GLY A 346 25.81 22.28 -17.87
C GLY A 346 27.19 21.80 -18.28
N GLY A 347 27.51 21.88 -19.57
CA GLY A 347 28.83 21.64 -20.12
C GLY A 347 29.77 22.83 -19.96
#